data_AF-A0AA35NXX0-F1
#
_entry.id   AF-A0AA35NXX0-F1
#
_cell.length_a   1.000
_cell.length_b   1.000
_cell.length_c   1.000
_cell.angle_alpha   90.00
_cell.angle_beta   90.00
_cell.angle_gamma   90.00
#
_symmetry.space_group_name_H-M   'P 1'
#
loop_
_entity.id
_entity.type
_entity.pdbx_description
1 polymer ?
#
loop_
_entity_poly.entity_id
_entity_poly.type
_entity_poly.pdbx_seq_one_letter_code
_entity_poly.pdbx_strand_id
1 'polypeptide(L)'
;MASLVPLPPFAPASESWDCYLARFDCYLQANELTKGSVEQMRGLFLSLCGPEVFTTARALVVPLAVQAAPWDTIQEKLRNHYAPKPSKIAARHTFYHRNQAEGESINNYTTALRQAAMHCEFRDLDDALMDQIVCGVRDIRLQWHLLAKPDLTLQKATEEAVASEAVELSAQEIHKANRPYLKDYVVGHVTVLV
;
A
#
# COMPACT_ATOMS: atom_id res chain seq x y z
N MET A 1 -13.27 23.27 -32.65
CA MET A 1 -12.96 21.91 -32.14
C MET A 1 -12.24 22.10 -30.82
N ALA A 2 -12.78 21.59 -29.70
CA ALA A 2 -12.11 21.72 -28.41
C ALA A 2 -10.76 20.98 -28.47
N SER A 3 -9.68 21.69 -28.15
CA SER A 3 -8.36 21.07 -28.03
C SER A 3 -8.41 20.10 -26.85
N LEU A 4 -8.31 18.81 -27.15
CA LEU A 4 -8.18 17.77 -26.14
C LEU A 4 -6.91 18.08 -25.33
N VAL A 5 -7.03 18.19 -24.00
CA VAL A 5 -5.86 18.27 -23.14
C VAL A 5 -5.14 16.92 -23.24
N PRO A 6 -3.88 16.85 -23.70
CA PRO A 6 -3.20 15.58 -23.88
C PRO A 6 -2.95 14.91 -22.52
N LEU A 7 -3.33 13.64 -22.39
CA LEU A 7 -2.96 12.80 -21.25
C LEU A 7 -1.42 12.71 -21.21
N PRO A 8 -0.76 13.11 -20.11
CA PRO A 8 0.69 12.94 -19.97
C PRO A 8 1.08 11.47 -20.13
N PRO A 9 2.24 11.16 -20.75
CA PRO A 9 2.71 9.79 -20.93
C PRO A 9 3.00 9.13 -19.58
N PHE A 10 3.04 7.79 -19.58
CA PHE A 10 3.34 7.02 -18.37
C PHE A 10 4.73 7.38 -17.83
N ALA A 11 4.78 7.72 -16.54
CA ALA A 11 6.01 8.06 -15.84
C ALA A 11 6.21 7.15 -14.63
N PRO A 12 7.01 6.07 -14.74
CA PRO A 12 7.15 5.05 -13.69
C PRO A 12 7.76 5.59 -12.38
N ALA A 13 8.42 6.75 -12.41
CA ALA A 13 8.95 7.41 -11.22
C ALA A 13 7.87 8.13 -10.39
N SER A 14 6.70 8.40 -10.99
CA SER A 14 5.63 9.22 -10.38
C SER A 14 4.29 8.50 -10.24
N GLU A 15 4.04 7.43 -11.00
CA GLU A 15 2.79 6.67 -10.93
C GLU A 15 3.02 5.19 -11.19
N SER A 16 2.10 4.34 -10.70
CA SER A 16 2.06 2.92 -11.08
C SER A 16 1.41 2.73 -12.45
N TRP A 17 1.68 1.59 -13.09
CA TRP A 17 1.06 1.24 -14.36
C TRP A 17 -0.48 1.20 -14.28
N ASP A 18 -1.02 0.64 -13.18
CA ASP A 18 -2.47 0.57 -12.97
C ASP A 18 -3.09 1.96 -12.78
N CYS A 19 -2.40 2.89 -12.11
CA CYS A 19 -2.84 4.28 -12.02
C CYS A 19 -2.85 4.97 -13.40
N TYR A 20 -1.85 4.72 -14.23
CA TYR A 20 -1.79 5.25 -15.58
C TYR A 20 -2.95 4.73 -16.44
N LEU A 21 -3.23 3.42 -16.39
CA LEU A 21 -4.37 2.84 -17.10
C LEU A 21 -5.71 3.41 -16.60
N ALA A 22 -5.90 3.57 -15.30
CA ALA A 22 -7.10 4.20 -14.75
C ALA A 22 -7.28 5.65 -15.24
N ARG A 23 -6.18 6.42 -15.34
CA ARG A 23 -6.21 7.77 -15.93
C ARG A 23 -6.56 7.74 -17.42
N PHE A 24 -6.06 6.76 -18.16
CA PHE A 24 -6.42 6.57 -19.56
C PHE A 24 -7.91 6.23 -19.71
N ASP A 25 -8.48 5.39 -18.84
CA ASP A 25 -9.92 5.09 -18.84
C ASP A 25 -10.76 6.35 -18.54
N CYS A 26 -10.36 7.14 -17.55
CA CYS A 26 -10.98 8.45 -17.26
C CYS A 26 -10.89 9.39 -18.47
N TYR A 27 -9.76 9.40 -19.18
CA TYR A 27 -9.57 10.20 -20.38
C TYR A 27 -10.52 9.76 -21.51
N LEU A 28 -10.69 8.45 -21.73
CA LEU A 28 -11.66 7.94 -22.71
C LEU A 28 -13.09 8.36 -22.36
N GLN A 29 -13.47 8.27 -21.09
CA GLN A 29 -14.81 8.64 -20.62
C GLN A 29 -15.08 10.14 -20.80
N ALA A 30 -14.16 10.99 -20.34
CA ALA A 30 -14.32 12.45 -20.41
C ALA A 30 -14.45 12.99 -21.84
N ASN A 31 -13.88 12.27 -22.81
CA ASN A 31 -13.90 12.65 -24.22
C ASN A 31 -14.91 11.85 -25.05
N GLU A 32 -15.80 11.08 -24.40
CA GLU A 32 -16.82 10.23 -25.04
C GLU A 32 -16.27 9.20 -26.03
N LEU A 33 -15.00 8.83 -25.87
CA LEU A 33 -14.29 7.87 -26.73
C LEU A 33 -14.52 6.41 -26.31
N THR A 34 -15.29 6.19 -25.26
CA THR A 34 -15.71 4.85 -24.80
C THR A 34 -16.65 4.14 -25.77
N LYS A 35 -17.25 4.86 -26.73
CA LYS A 35 -18.12 4.30 -27.79
C LYS A 35 -17.37 3.99 -29.10
N GLY A 36 -16.06 4.26 -29.15
CA GLY A 36 -15.24 4.04 -30.34
C GLY A 36 -14.91 2.56 -30.57
N SER A 37 -14.34 2.24 -31.74
CA SER A 37 -13.87 0.89 -32.02
C SER A 37 -12.61 0.56 -31.20
N VAL A 38 -12.36 -0.72 -30.96
CA VAL A 38 -11.16 -1.20 -30.23
C VAL A 38 -9.88 -0.73 -30.93
N GLU A 39 -9.89 -0.62 -32.26
CA GLU A 39 -8.78 -0.13 -33.06
C GLU A 39 -8.50 1.36 -32.83
N GLN A 40 -9.55 2.18 -32.69
CA GLN A 40 -9.43 3.61 -32.39
C GLN A 40 -8.87 3.83 -30.99
N MET A 41 -9.40 3.10 -29.99
CA MET A 41 -8.91 3.13 -28.61
C MET A 41 -7.43 2.72 -28.54
N ARG A 42 -7.06 1.61 -29.21
CA ARG A 42 -5.67 1.14 -29.28
C ARG A 42 -4.76 2.17 -29.97
N GLY A 43 -5.19 2.75 -31.08
CA GLY A 43 -4.42 3.76 -31.80
C GLY A 43 -4.16 5.00 -30.94
N LEU A 44 -5.18 5.43 -30.19
CA LEU A 44 -5.09 6.54 -29.26
C LEU A 44 -4.17 6.24 -28.07
N PHE A 45 -4.27 5.04 -27.48
CA PHE A 45 -3.34 4.62 -26.44
C PHE A 45 -1.89 4.66 -26.94
N LEU A 46 -1.63 4.06 -28.11
CA LEU A 46 -0.28 3.99 -28.68
C LEU A 46 0.30 5.37 -29.01
N SER A 47 -0.54 6.37 -29.29
CA SER A 47 -0.08 7.75 -29.51
C SER A 47 0.17 8.52 -28.21
N LEU A 48 -0.57 8.22 -27.13
CA LEU A 48 -0.49 8.91 -25.84
C LEU A 48 0.47 8.27 -24.84
N CYS A 49 0.81 6.98 -25.01
CA CYS A 49 1.64 6.22 -24.07
C CYS A 49 3.09 6.71 -23.96
N GLY A 50 3.54 7.52 -24.92
CA GLY A 50 4.89 8.03 -24.99
C GLY A 50 5.87 7.07 -25.68
N PRO A 51 7.07 7.56 -26.05
CA PRO A 51 8.00 6.82 -26.90
C PRO A 51 8.55 5.55 -26.26
N GLU A 52 8.80 5.56 -24.95
CA GLU A 52 9.33 4.39 -24.23
C GLU A 52 8.32 3.25 -24.18
N VAL A 53 7.10 3.52 -23.72
CA VAL A 53 6.02 2.52 -23.66
C VAL A 53 5.70 2.00 -25.06
N PHE A 54 5.65 2.87 -26.08
CA PHE A 54 5.45 2.45 -27.46
C PHE A 54 6.55 1.51 -27.96
N THR A 55 7.81 1.81 -27.65
CA THR A 55 8.97 0.96 -28.01
C THR A 55 8.89 -0.41 -27.34
N THR A 56 8.56 -0.43 -26.04
CA THR A 56 8.33 -1.65 -25.29
C THR A 56 7.17 -2.47 -25.87
N ALA A 57 6.03 -1.83 -26.16
CA ALA A 57 4.87 -2.48 -26.76
C ALA A 57 5.23 -3.15 -28.09
N ARG A 58 5.99 -2.45 -28.95
CA ARG A 58 6.49 -3.00 -30.22
C ARG A 58 7.36 -4.23 -30.02
N ALA A 59 8.28 -4.19 -29.06
CA ALA A 59 9.17 -5.31 -28.78
C ALA A 59 8.40 -6.53 -28.25
N LEU A 60 7.38 -6.32 -27.41
CA LEU A 60 6.64 -7.40 -26.75
C LEU A 60 5.63 -8.14 -27.64
N VAL A 61 5.26 -7.58 -28.80
CA VAL A 61 4.26 -8.16 -29.73
C VAL A 61 4.85 -8.71 -31.02
N VAL A 62 6.18 -8.70 -31.18
CA VAL A 62 6.88 -9.37 -32.30
C VAL A 62 6.41 -10.83 -32.43
N PRO A 63 6.14 -11.33 -33.66
CA PRO A 63 6.41 -10.73 -34.97
C PRO A 63 5.31 -9.80 -35.50
N LEU A 64 4.25 -9.53 -34.75
CA LEU A 64 3.18 -8.64 -35.19
C LEU A 64 3.63 -7.18 -35.17
N ALA A 65 3.14 -6.38 -36.12
CA ALA A 65 3.19 -4.93 -35.98
C ALA A 65 2.31 -4.52 -34.78
N VAL A 66 2.75 -3.55 -33.98
CA VAL A 66 1.99 -3.12 -32.79
C VAL A 66 0.60 -2.57 -33.15
N GLN A 67 0.46 -1.99 -34.34
CA GLN A 67 -0.82 -1.52 -34.90
C GLN A 67 -1.71 -2.65 -35.41
N ALA A 68 -1.21 -3.88 -35.48
CA ALA A 68 -1.96 -5.07 -35.88
C ALA A 68 -2.25 -6.00 -34.68
N ALA A 69 -1.47 -5.91 -33.59
CA ALA A 69 -1.65 -6.72 -32.40
C ALA A 69 -2.99 -6.42 -31.69
N PRO A 70 -3.75 -7.44 -31.23
CA PRO A 70 -5.00 -7.23 -30.49
C PRO A 70 -4.78 -6.36 -29.24
N TRP A 71 -5.76 -5.52 -28.91
CA TRP A 71 -5.67 -4.63 -27.75
C TRP A 71 -5.39 -5.39 -26.45
N ASP A 72 -6.14 -6.46 -26.20
CA ASP A 72 -5.99 -7.27 -24.99
C ASP A 72 -4.58 -7.85 -24.88
N THR A 73 -3.99 -8.28 -26.00
CA THR A 73 -2.60 -8.75 -26.04
C THR A 73 -1.60 -7.64 -25.69
N ILE A 74 -1.79 -6.42 -26.22
CA ILE A 74 -0.91 -5.28 -25.91
C ILE A 74 -1.02 -4.94 -24.42
N GLN A 75 -2.24 -4.84 -23.88
CA GLN A 75 -2.45 -4.54 -22.47
C GLN A 75 -1.86 -5.61 -21.55
N GLU A 76 -2.08 -6.89 -21.84
CA GLU A 76 -1.54 -7.98 -21.06
C GLU A 76 -0.01 -7.95 -21.03
N LYS A 77 0.63 -7.80 -22.21
CA LYS A 77 2.08 -7.75 -22.32
C LYS A 77 2.69 -6.56 -21.58
N LEU A 78 2.09 -5.37 -21.74
CA LEU A 78 2.57 -4.17 -21.05
C LEU A 78 2.32 -4.24 -19.54
N ARG A 79 1.18 -4.77 -19.10
CA ARG A 79 0.91 -5.01 -17.68
C ARG A 79 1.95 -5.96 -17.08
N ASN A 80 2.24 -7.08 -17.74
CA ASN A 80 3.26 -8.02 -17.28
C ASN A 80 4.68 -7.40 -17.24
N HIS A 81 4.94 -6.36 -18.03
CA HIS A 81 6.22 -5.66 -18.05
C HIS A 81 6.32 -4.57 -16.96
N TYR A 82 5.31 -3.71 -16.84
CA TYR A 82 5.33 -2.54 -15.96
C TYR A 82 4.68 -2.75 -14.59
N ALA A 83 3.77 -3.72 -14.48
CA ALA A 83 3.17 -4.19 -13.23
C ALA A 83 3.19 -5.72 -13.21
N PRO A 84 4.39 -6.35 -13.26
CA PRO A 84 4.49 -7.80 -13.20
C PRO A 84 3.78 -8.27 -11.94
N LYS A 85 2.82 -9.19 -12.12
CA LYS A 85 2.14 -9.79 -10.98
C LYS A 85 3.21 -10.45 -10.10
N PRO A 86 3.44 -9.98 -8.86
CA PRO A 86 4.44 -10.60 -8.02
C PRO A 86 4.04 -12.06 -7.83
N SER A 87 5.03 -12.94 -7.76
CA SER A 87 4.77 -14.34 -7.44
C SER A 87 3.89 -14.40 -6.19
N LYS A 88 2.83 -15.20 -6.23
CA LYS A 88 1.96 -15.47 -5.08
C LYS A 88 2.79 -15.76 -3.82
N ILE A 89 3.87 -16.54 -3.98
CA ILE A 89 4.76 -16.90 -2.89
C ILE A 89 5.57 -15.70 -2.40
N ALA A 90 6.07 -14.85 -3.31
CA ALA A 90 6.77 -13.62 -2.94
C ALA A 90 5.84 -12.63 -2.22
N ALA A 91 4.60 -12.46 -2.70
CA ALA A 91 3.60 -11.63 -2.04
C ALA A 91 3.29 -12.15 -0.62
N ARG A 92 3.08 -13.45 -0.47
CA ARG A 92 2.87 -14.09 0.84
C ARG A 92 4.08 -13.94 1.75
N HIS A 93 5.29 -14.07 1.22
CA HIS A 93 6.50 -13.82 1.97
C HIS A 93 6.52 -12.39 2.52
N THR A 94 6.26 -11.38 1.69
CA THR A 94 6.16 -9.99 2.13
C THR A 94 5.08 -9.79 3.18
N PHE A 95 3.90 -10.39 3.00
CA PHE A 95 2.80 -10.33 3.96
C PHE A 95 3.18 -10.91 5.33
N TYR A 96 3.72 -12.14 5.38
CA TYR A 96 4.08 -12.79 6.64
C TYR A 96 5.31 -12.17 7.32
N HIS A 97 6.14 -11.42 6.59
CA HIS A 97 7.24 -10.65 7.18
C HIS A 97 6.84 -9.24 7.61
N ARG A 98 5.58 -8.83 7.40
CA ARG A 98 5.12 -7.49 7.76
C ARG A 98 4.69 -7.47 9.23
N ASN A 99 5.58 -6.96 10.09
CA ASN A 99 5.33 -6.72 11.51
C ASN A 99 5.11 -5.22 11.77
N GLN A 100 4.34 -4.87 12.80
CA GLN A 100 4.08 -3.49 13.22
C GLN A 100 5.41 -2.77 13.48
N ALA A 101 5.60 -1.62 12.81
CA ALA A 101 6.81 -0.83 12.98
C ALA A 101 6.78 -0.03 14.30
N GLU A 102 7.94 0.47 14.73
CA GLU A 102 8.00 1.35 15.90
C GLU A 102 7.22 2.65 15.68
N GLY A 103 6.31 2.96 16.60
CA GLY A 103 5.45 4.15 16.50
C GLY A 103 4.37 4.07 15.42
N GLU A 104 4.23 2.93 14.73
CA GLU A 104 3.14 2.72 13.79
C GLU A 104 1.84 2.39 14.53
N SER A 105 0.77 3.12 14.21
CA SER A 105 -0.54 2.83 14.79
C SER A 105 -1.14 1.52 14.26
N ILE A 106 -2.02 0.89 15.05
CA ILE A 106 -2.72 -0.34 14.65
C ILE A 106 -3.51 -0.16 13.36
N ASN A 107 -4.13 1.01 13.15
CA ASN A 107 -4.85 1.30 11.90
C ASN A 107 -3.94 1.38 10.68
N ASN A 108 -2.77 2.02 10.83
CA ASN A 108 -1.78 2.09 9.75
C ASN A 108 -1.21 0.70 9.45
N TYR A 109 -0.90 -0.07 10.49
CA TYR A 109 -0.42 -1.44 10.36
C TYR A 109 -1.43 -2.33 9.63
N THR A 110 -2.70 -2.30 10.05
CA THR A 110 -3.78 -3.07 9.41
C THR A 110 -3.97 -2.68 7.94
N THR A 111 -3.86 -1.39 7.63
CA THR A 111 -3.91 -0.90 6.24
C THR A 111 -2.73 -1.44 5.42
N ALA A 112 -1.52 -1.41 5.97
CA ALA A 112 -0.34 -1.94 5.32
C ALA A 112 -0.41 -3.46 5.10
N LEU A 113 -1.00 -4.22 6.05
CA LEU A 113 -1.25 -5.65 5.88
C LEU A 113 -2.21 -5.93 4.73
N ARG A 114 -3.31 -5.17 4.63
CA ARG A 114 -4.27 -5.30 3.51
C ARG A 114 -3.62 -5.00 2.17
N GLN A 115 -2.73 -4.01 2.12
CA GLN A 115 -1.93 -3.70 0.93
C GLN A 115 -0.99 -4.86 0.57
N ALA A 116 -0.26 -5.40 1.54
CA ALA A 116 0.63 -6.54 1.33
C ALA A 116 -0.13 -7.80 0.86
N ALA A 117 -1.39 -7.95 1.25
CA ALA A 117 -2.22 -9.10 0.90
C ALA A 117 -2.77 -9.10 -0.54
N MET A 118 -2.74 -7.97 -1.26
CA MET A 118 -3.40 -7.79 -2.57
C MET A 118 -3.07 -8.87 -3.61
N HIS A 119 -1.84 -9.38 -3.60
CA HIS A 119 -1.37 -10.39 -4.56
C HIS A 119 -1.11 -11.77 -3.93
N CYS A 120 -1.52 -11.97 -2.68
CA CYS A 120 -1.27 -13.21 -1.94
C CYS A 120 -2.21 -14.35 -2.34
N GLU A 121 -3.36 -14.05 -2.96
CA GLU A 121 -4.40 -15.02 -3.31
C GLU A 121 -4.73 -15.95 -2.12
N PHE A 122 -4.98 -15.35 -0.96
CA PHE A 122 -5.50 -16.09 0.19
C PHE A 122 -6.90 -16.58 -0.12
N ARG A 123 -7.21 -17.82 0.29
CA ARG A 123 -8.58 -18.36 0.17
C ARG A 123 -9.49 -17.66 1.18
N ASP A 124 -8.95 -17.45 2.38
CA ASP A 124 -9.56 -16.66 3.43
C ASP A 124 -8.58 -15.54 3.78
N LEU A 125 -8.92 -14.32 3.37
CA LEU A 125 -8.10 -13.15 3.63
C LEU A 125 -8.22 -12.70 5.09
N ASP A 126 -9.40 -12.86 5.69
CA ASP A 126 -9.66 -12.39 7.03
C ASP A 126 -8.94 -13.25 8.06
N ASP A 127 -8.91 -14.56 7.85
CA ASP A 127 -8.13 -15.52 8.64
C ASP A 127 -6.62 -15.20 8.56
N ALA A 128 -6.08 -14.98 7.36
CA ALA A 128 -4.68 -14.61 7.17
C ALA A 128 -4.31 -13.27 7.82
N LEU A 129 -5.19 -12.27 7.73
CA LEU A 129 -5.00 -10.97 8.38
C LEU A 129 -5.05 -11.09 9.90
N MET A 130 -5.97 -11.91 10.43
CA MET A 130 -6.06 -12.18 11.86
C MET A 130 -4.77 -12.81 12.35
N ASP A 131 -4.31 -13.90 11.72
CA ASP A 131 -3.05 -14.56 12.05
C ASP A 131 -1.88 -13.57 12.08
N GLN A 132 -1.79 -12.71 11.06
CA GLN A 132 -0.69 -11.76 10.96
C GLN A 132 -0.79 -10.61 11.96
N ILE A 133 -1.99 -10.17 12.35
CA ILE A 133 -2.16 -9.22 13.46
C ILE A 133 -1.66 -9.87 14.75
N VAL A 134 -2.08 -11.10 15.05
CA VAL A 134 -1.65 -11.82 16.27
C VAL A 134 -0.12 -12.00 16.30
N CYS A 135 0.48 -12.40 15.19
CA CYS A 135 1.91 -12.69 15.11
C CYS A 135 2.79 -11.44 14.99
N GLY A 136 2.27 -10.38 14.39
CA GLY A 136 3.05 -9.23 13.94
C GLY A 136 2.86 -7.94 14.73
N VAL A 137 1.92 -7.87 15.70
CA VAL A 137 1.87 -6.74 16.65
C VAL A 137 3.16 -6.66 17.47
N ARG A 138 3.58 -5.42 17.76
CA ARG A 138 4.86 -5.17 18.46
C ARG A 138 4.74 -5.37 19.98
N ASP A 139 3.59 -5.07 20.57
CA ASP A 139 3.39 -5.30 22.00
C ASP A 139 3.23 -6.80 22.29
N ILE A 140 4.23 -7.35 22.98
CA ILE A 140 4.27 -8.75 23.37
C ILE A 140 3.12 -9.12 24.33
N ARG A 141 2.63 -8.17 25.13
CA ARG A 141 1.52 -8.43 26.06
C ARG A 141 0.21 -8.57 25.31
N LEU A 142 -0.06 -7.65 24.38
CA LEU A 142 -1.17 -7.77 23.45
C LEU A 142 -1.09 -9.09 22.65
N GLN A 143 0.08 -9.43 22.10
CA GLN A 143 0.28 -10.68 21.37
C GLN A 143 -0.13 -11.91 22.21
N TRP A 144 0.38 -12.02 23.44
CA TRP A 144 0.00 -13.11 24.35
C TRP A 144 -1.49 -13.11 24.69
N HIS A 145 -2.07 -11.93 24.87
CA HIS A 145 -3.50 -11.81 25.13
C HIS A 145 -4.36 -12.34 23.97
N LEU A 146 -3.98 -12.00 22.73
CA LEU A 146 -4.67 -12.46 21.54
C LEU A 146 -4.52 -13.98 21.33
N LEU A 147 -3.30 -14.52 21.52
CA LEU A 147 -3.01 -15.95 21.40
C LEU A 147 -3.82 -16.83 22.37
N ALA A 148 -4.25 -16.29 23.51
CA ALA A 148 -5.02 -17.01 24.51
C ALA A 148 -6.52 -17.13 24.17
N LYS A 149 -7.01 -16.51 23.09
CA LYS A 149 -8.43 -16.47 22.75
C LYS A 149 -8.84 -17.63 21.82
N PRO A 150 -9.81 -18.48 22.22
CA PRO A 150 -10.20 -19.65 21.44
C PRO A 150 -11.03 -19.32 20.18
N ASP A 151 -11.87 -18.28 20.23
CA ASP A 151 -12.78 -17.88 19.14
C ASP A 151 -12.45 -16.47 18.64
N LEU A 152 -11.18 -16.26 18.30
CA LEU A 152 -10.70 -15.00 17.76
C LEU A 152 -11.18 -14.84 16.31
N THR A 153 -11.55 -13.62 15.95
CA THR A 153 -11.86 -13.22 14.58
C THR A 153 -11.03 -11.99 14.24
N LEU A 154 -10.84 -11.70 12.95
CA LEU A 154 -10.15 -10.48 12.50
C LEU A 154 -10.71 -9.22 13.17
N GLN A 155 -12.04 -9.10 13.24
CA GLN A 155 -12.70 -7.96 13.85
C GLN A 155 -12.30 -7.82 15.33
N LYS A 156 -12.44 -8.90 16.12
CA LYS A 156 -12.10 -8.88 17.54
C LYS A 156 -10.61 -8.59 17.77
N ALA A 157 -9.72 -9.22 16.97
CA ALA A 157 -8.28 -8.98 17.05
C ALA A 157 -7.93 -7.50 16.80
N THR A 158 -8.57 -6.90 15.80
CA THR A 158 -8.37 -5.49 15.46
C THR A 158 -8.91 -4.56 16.55
N GLU A 159 -10.13 -4.79 17.04
CA GLU A 159 -10.76 -3.99 18.10
C GLU A 159 -9.92 -4.00 19.38
N GLU A 160 -9.42 -5.17 19.78
CA GLU A 160 -8.60 -5.30 20.98
C GLU A 160 -7.20 -4.70 20.81
N ALA A 161 -6.60 -4.82 19.62
CA ALA A 161 -5.34 -4.17 19.34
C ALA A 161 -5.47 -2.63 19.42
N VAL A 162 -6.52 -2.06 18.85
CA VAL A 162 -6.82 -0.62 18.96
C VAL A 162 -7.09 -0.20 20.40
N ALA A 163 -7.84 -1.00 21.16
CA ALA A 163 -8.09 -0.72 22.57
C ALA A 163 -6.79 -0.74 23.40
N SER A 164 -5.89 -1.68 23.13
CA SER A 164 -4.58 -1.77 23.79
C SER A 164 -3.72 -0.54 23.50
N GLU A 165 -3.67 -0.10 22.24
CA GLU A 165 -2.97 1.13 21.84
C GLU A 165 -3.52 2.36 22.60
N ALA A 166 -4.84 2.51 22.71
CA ALA A 166 -5.45 3.61 23.43
C ALA A 166 -5.13 3.59 24.94
N VAL A 167 -5.08 2.40 25.54
CA VAL A 167 -4.69 2.22 26.95
C VAL A 167 -3.23 2.61 27.16
N GLU A 168 -2.33 2.20 26.28
CA GLU A 168 -0.90 2.57 26.37
C GLU A 168 -0.71 4.08 26.28
N LEU A 169 -1.36 4.75 25.33
CA LEU A 169 -1.32 6.21 25.21
C LEU A 169 -1.82 6.90 26.48
N SER A 170 -2.98 6.46 26.99
CA SER A 170 -3.56 6.98 28.23
C SER A 170 -2.64 6.76 29.44
N ALA A 171 -2.02 5.58 29.55
CA ALA A 171 -1.09 5.27 30.63
C ALA A 171 0.18 6.14 30.57
N GLN A 172 0.69 6.42 29.37
CA GLN A 172 1.83 7.33 29.18
C GLN A 172 1.48 8.76 29.59
N GLU A 173 0.27 9.24 29.28
CA GLU A 173 -0.20 10.56 29.71
C GLU A 173 -0.33 10.66 31.23
N ILE A 174 -0.94 9.66 31.87
CA ILE A 174 -1.05 9.57 33.33
C ILE A 174 0.33 9.56 33.97
N HIS A 175 1.28 8.77 33.45
CA HIS A 175 2.63 8.71 33.99
C HIS A 175 3.40 10.04 33.80
N LYS A 176 3.19 10.75 32.69
CA LYS A 176 3.75 12.10 32.48
C LYS A 176 3.17 13.10 33.48
N ALA A 177 1.85 13.08 33.70
CA ALA A 177 1.18 13.95 34.66
C ALA A 177 1.61 13.67 36.10
N ASN A 178 1.88 12.41 36.44
CA ASN A 178 2.31 11.98 37.78
C ASN A 178 3.83 12.08 38.02
N ARG A 179 4.63 12.57 37.06
CA ARG A 179 6.08 12.75 37.27
C ARG A 179 6.29 13.90 38.28
N PRO A 180 6.88 13.65 39.47
CA PRO A 180 7.13 14.72 40.43
C PRO A 180 8.06 15.76 39.83
N TYR A 181 7.74 17.05 40.00
CA TYR A 181 8.67 18.15 39.76
C TYR A 181 9.88 18.00 40.68
N LEU A 182 10.95 17.35 40.22
CA LEU A 182 12.23 17.33 40.90
C LEU A 182 13.18 18.29 40.18
N LYS A 183 13.64 19.29 40.97
CA LYS A 183 14.51 20.47 40.70
C LYS A 183 13.66 21.75 40.56
N ASP A 184 13.67 22.67 41.52
CA ASP A 184 14.85 23.40 42.00
C ASP A 184 14.95 23.53 43.54
N TYR A 185 15.93 22.85 44.15
CA TYR A 185 16.48 23.26 45.45
C TYR A 185 17.98 23.43 45.27
N VAL A 186 18.41 24.64 44.92
CA VAL A 186 19.82 25.02 44.90
C VAL A 186 20.25 25.17 46.36
N VAL A 187 20.96 24.18 46.90
CA VAL A 187 21.66 24.34 48.18
C VAL A 187 22.86 25.26 47.91
N GLY A 188 22.68 26.55 48.21
CA GLY A 188 23.74 27.54 48.16
C GLY A 188 24.96 27.06 48.95
N HIS A 189 26.08 26.94 48.27
CA HIS A 189 27.38 26.65 48.86
C HIS A 189 27.76 27.78 49.83
N VAL A 190 28.00 27.44 51.10
CA VAL A 190 28.72 28.28 52.05
C VAL A 190 30.20 28.00 51.86
N THR A 191 30.94 28.97 51.35
CA THR A 191 32.40 28.96 51.33
C THR A 191 32.90 29.46 52.69
N VAL A 192 33.56 28.60 53.47
CA VAL A 192 34.40 29.03 54.60
C VAL A 192 35.83 29.16 54.07
N LEU A 193 36.33 30.39 54.02
CA LEU A 193 37.77 30.66 53.85
C LEU A 193 38.42 30.53 55.23
N VAL A 194 39.43 29.66 55.33
CA VAL A 194 40.39 29.62 56.44
C VAL A 194 41.56 30.51 56.09
#